data_AF-A0A416CJK0-F1
#
_entry.id   AF-A0A416CJK0-F1
#
_cell.length_a   1.000
_cell.length_b   1.000
_cell.length_c   1.000
_cell.angle_alpha   90.00
_cell.angle_beta   90.00
_cell.angle_gamma   90.00
#
_symmetry.space_group_name_H-M   'P 1'
#
loop_
_entity.id
_entity.type
_entity.pdbx_description
1 polymer ?
#
loop_
_entity_poly.entity_id
_entity_poly.type
_entity_poly.pdbx_seq_one_letter_code
_entity_poly.pdbx_strand_id
1 'polypeptide(L)'
;MVKAMKKYHIIVLIITTVVLSVIVPVIINECYKPNVGYITLWGAQDVLAYFGEILGALGSIFIGVIALAQSKQANKISDRLLQLEEKKNTPYLFIDITKSSVETFNNHEIDISIYLKNTTDNVISILGVNDLKMFPSLLEKSAFYVPFSTEWTKHYSVLPSQSRQINFFGEVPKKDEPLNNFEEHYINDTFLQMTCELTLRLGYVNSSDEFEQIYEFFLMIPKHIDKHTVAHFESIESSIIKIDTIENV
;
A
#
# COMPACT_ATOMS: atom_id res chain seq x y z
N MET A 1 17.02 23.79 -9.33
CA MET A 1 17.82 24.71 -8.50
C MET A 1 18.75 23.99 -7.49
N VAL A 2 18.30 22.97 -6.75
CA VAL A 2 19.11 22.22 -5.75
C VAL A 2 20.33 21.47 -6.32
N LYS A 3 20.24 20.97 -7.57
CA LYS A 3 21.32 20.21 -8.23
C LYS A 3 22.52 21.09 -8.66
N ALA A 4 22.28 22.38 -8.92
CA ALA A 4 23.31 23.34 -9.33
C ALA A 4 24.12 23.86 -8.13
N MET A 5 23.47 24.08 -6.99
CA MET A 5 24.12 24.50 -5.73
C MET A 5 25.16 23.47 -5.25
N LYS A 6 24.87 22.16 -5.40
CA LYS A 6 25.84 21.09 -5.05
C LYS A 6 27.13 21.12 -5.89
N LYS A 7 27.05 21.45 -7.19
CA LYS A 7 28.24 21.55 -8.06
C LYS A 7 29.14 22.72 -7.68
N TYR A 8 28.56 23.87 -7.35
CA TYR A 8 29.32 25.04 -6.93
C TYR A 8 30.09 24.79 -5.63
N HIS A 9 29.44 24.18 -4.62
CA HIS A 9 30.13 23.83 -3.36
C HIS A 9 31.29 22.84 -3.54
N ILE A 10 31.16 21.87 -4.47
CA ILE A 10 32.25 20.94 -4.78
C ILE A 10 33.42 21.67 -5.47
N ILE A 11 33.14 22.58 -6.40
CA ILE A 11 34.17 23.38 -7.07
C ILE A 11 34.89 24.30 -6.07
N VAL A 12 34.14 24.95 -5.18
CA VAL A 12 34.71 25.79 -4.12
C VAL A 12 35.57 24.98 -3.16
N LEU A 13 35.16 23.76 -2.80
CA LEU A 13 35.95 22.84 -1.96
C LEU A 13 37.29 22.50 -2.64
N ILE A 14 37.26 22.11 -3.91
CA ILE A 14 38.46 21.75 -4.68
C ILE A 14 39.43 22.93 -4.77
N ILE A 15 38.93 24.12 -5.11
CA ILE A 15 39.75 25.34 -5.18
C ILE A 15 40.37 25.65 -3.81
N THR A 16 39.58 25.54 -2.74
CA THR A 16 40.06 25.78 -1.37
C THR A 16 41.15 24.79 -0.98
N THR A 17 41.02 23.50 -1.32
CA THR A 17 42.04 22.49 -1.05
C THR A 17 43.34 22.75 -1.84
N VAL A 18 43.24 23.14 -3.11
CA VAL A 18 44.42 23.50 -3.94
C VAL A 18 45.12 24.74 -3.40
N VAL A 19 44.35 25.76 -3.00
CA VAL A 19 44.89 26.97 -2.38
C VAL A 19 45.60 26.66 -1.07
N LEU A 20 44.97 25.90 -0.17
CA LEU A 20 45.59 25.57 1.13
C LEU A 20 46.83 24.68 0.98
N SER A 21 46.86 23.77 0.02
CA SER A 21 48.00 22.85 -0.19
C SER A 21 49.21 23.51 -0.86
N VAL A 22 49.03 24.57 -1.65
CA VAL A 22 50.14 25.25 -2.35
C VAL A 22 50.56 26.54 -1.63
N ILE A 23 49.59 27.35 -1.19
CA ILE A 23 49.89 28.67 -0.63
C ILE A 23 50.47 28.55 0.79
N VAL A 24 49.96 27.65 1.62
CA VAL A 24 50.44 27.52 3.01
C VAL A 24 51.92 27.09 3.08
N PRO A 25 52.38 26.07 2.33
CA PRO A 25 53.80 25.72 2.32
C PRO A 25 54.71 26.83 1.76
N VAL A 26 54.25 27.59 0.77
CA VAL A 26 55.00 28.74 0.22
C VAL A 26 55.13 29.84 1.25
N ILE A 27 54.06 30.16 1.99
CA ILE A 27 54.10 31.15 3.08
C ILE A 27 55.05 30.68 4.18
N ILE A 28 54.95 29.42 4.62
CA ILE A 28 55.89 28.86 5.61
C ILE A 28 57.32 29.00 5.10
N ASN A 29 57.61 28.63 3.85
CA ASN A 29 58.94 28.74 3.29
C ASN A 29 59.47 30.20 3.24
N GLU A 30 58.64 31.17 2.88
CA GLU A 30 59.03 32.59 2.90
C GLU A 30 59.22 33.13 4.33
N CYS A 31 58.44 32.68 5.31
CA CYS A 31 58.60 33.10 6.71
C CYS A 31 59.93 32.67 7.34
N TYR A 32 60.59 31.63 6.83
CA TYR A 32 61.86 31.11 7.35
C TYR A 32 63.10 31.54 6.52
N LYS A 33 62.95 32.34 5.44
CA LYS A 33 64.07 32.82 4.60
C LYS A 33 64.82 34.05 5.15
N PRO A 34 64.16 35.07 5.75
CA PRO A 34 64.84 36.25 6.27
C PRO A 34 65.15 36.08 7.77
N ASN A 35 66.41 36.27 8.17
CA ASN A 35 66.80 36.47 9.58
C ASN A 35 66.41 37.87 10.11
N VAL A 36 65.28 38.42 9.66
CA VAL A 36 64.80 39.77 10.01
C VAL A 36 63.30 39.72 10.25
N GLY A 37 62.87 39.95 11.50
CA GLY A 37 61.48 39.90 11.92
C GLY A 37 61.24 39.02 13.16
N TYR A 38 59.99 38.60 13.37
CA TYR A 38 59.59 37.72 14.48
C TYR A 38 60.40 36.41 14.45
N ILE A 39 61.12 36.11 15.53
CA ILE A 39 61.87 34.86 15.68
C ILE A 39 60.86 33.73 15.92
N THR A 40 60.70 32.84 14.95
CA THR A 40 59.82 31.68 15.05
C THR A 40 60.36 30.70 16.11
N LEU A 41 59.58 30.41 17.15
CA LEU A 41 59.94 29.46 18.22
C LEU A 41 59.88 27.99 17.78
N TRP A 42 59.10 27.70 16.75
CA TRP A 42 58.84 26.35 16.25
C TRP A 42 59.66 26.10 14.98
N GLY A 43 60.14 24.88 14.78
CA GLY A 43 60.79 24.50 13.52
C GLY A 43 59.78 24.51 12.37
N ALA A 44 60.23 24.83 11.16
CA ALA A 44 59.37 24.81 9.96
C ALA A 44 58.69 23.44 9.76
N GLN A 45 59.39 22.37 10.11
CA GLN A 45 58.88 21.00 10.09
C GLN A 45 57.72 20.80 11.07
N ASP A 46 57.83 21.31 12.30
CA ASP A 46 56.82 21.14 13.36
C ASP A 46 55.53 21.89 13.00
N VAL A 47 55.65 23.11 12.45
CA VAL A 47 54.51 23.92 12.00
C VAL A 47 53.79 23.26 10.84
N LEU A 48 54.54 22.72 9.86
CA LEU A 48 53.96 22.04 8.71
C LEU A 48 53.24 20.74 9.13
N ALA A 49 53.82 19.98 10.05
CA ALA A 49 53.21 18.76 10.59
C ALA A 49 51.90 19.06 11.34
N TYR A 50 51.91 20.05 12.24
CA TYR A 50 50.71 20.50 12.96
C TYR A 50 49.57 20.90 12.01
N PHE A 51 49.89 21.63 10.93
CA PHE A 51 48.90 22.01 9.94
C PHE A 51 48.34 20.80 9.16
N GLY A 52 49.21 19.84 8.81
CA GLY A 52 48.80 18.58 8.19
C GLY A 52 47.84 17.77 9.06
N GLU A 53 48.08 17.71 10.37
CA GLU A 53 47.20 17.01 11.33
C GLU A 53 45.82 17.67 11.42
N ILE A 54 45.75 19.00 11.52
CA ILE A 54 44.47 19.72 11.54
C ILE A 54 43.69 19.49 10.25
N LEU A 55 44.36 19.57 9.09
CA LEU A 55 43.72 19.29 7.81
C LEU A 55 43.23 17.84 7.71
N GLY A 56 44.01 16.89 8.20
CA GLY A 56 43.63 15.48 8.26
C GLY A 56 42.40 15.24 9.15
N ALA A 57 42.34 15.90 10.31
CA ALA A 57 41.19 15.86 11.20
C ALA A 57 39.93 16.46 10.54
N LEU A 58 40.06 17.64 9.91
CA LEU A 58 38.95 18.28 9.18
C LEU A 58 38.47 17.44 8.00
N GLY A 59 39.39 16.84 7.24
CA GLY A 59 39.07 15.93 6.14
C GLY A 59 38.30 14.70 6.63
N SER A 60 38.74 14.12 7.75
CA SER A 60 38.06 12.96 8.36
C SER A 60 36.65 13.30 8.82
N ILE A 61 36.45 14.46 9.47
CA ILE A 61 35.12 14.95 9.88
C ILE A 61 34.24 15.15 8.65
N PHE A 62 34.76 15.77 7.59
CA PHE A 62 34.01 16.02 6.35
C PHE A 62 33.57 14.72 5.68
N ILE A 63 34.48 13.74 5.56
CA ILE A 63 34.15 12.39 5.04
C ILE A 63 33.10 11.72 5.92
N GLY A 64 33.23 11.81 7.24
CA GLY A 64 32.25 11.28 8.19
C GLY A 64 30.85 11.88 8.00
N VAL A 65 30.75 13.20 7.84
CA VAL A 65 29.48 13.89 7.59
C VAL A 65 28.86 13.44 6.25
N ILE A 66 29.67 13.31 5.20
CA ILE A 66 29.20 12.80 3.91
C ILE A 66 28.70 11.36 4.03
N ALA A 67 29.46 10.50 4.71
CA ALA A 67 29.08 9.10 4.92
C ALA A 67 27.76 8.98 5.68
N LEU A 68 27.56 9.76 6.75
CA LEU A 68 26.31 9.81 7.49
C LEU A 68 25.14 10.30 6.63
N ALA A 69 25.36 11.32 5.79
CA ALA A 69 24.32 11.82 4.88
C ALA A 69 23.93 10.77 3.83
N GLN A 70 24.91 10.07 3.25
CA GLN A 70 24.66 8.97 2.31
C GLN A 70 23.94 7.80 2.96
N SER A 71 24.34 7.40 4.18
CA SER A 71 23.69 6.34 4.94
C SER A 71 22.22 6.67 5.21
N LYS A 72 21.92 7.89 5.66
CA LYS A 72 20.52 8.33 5.84
C LYS A 72 19.71 8.25 4.55
N GLN A 73 20.30 8.63 3.42
CA GLN A 73 19.64 8.55 2.13
C GLN A 73 19.42 7.09 1.68
N ALA A 74 20.39 6.22 1.91
CA ALA A 74 20.29 4.79 1.63
C ALA A 74 19.20 4.12 2.48
N ASN A 75 19.14 4.41 3.78
CA ASN A 75 18.09 3.89 4.67
C ASN A 75 16.70 4.31 4.18
N LYS A 76 16.51 5.58 3.83
CA LYS A 76 15.23 6.07 3.29
C LYS A 76 14.82 5.34 2.00
N ILE A 77 15.77 4.99 1.14
CA ILE A 77 15.49 4.21 -0.07
C ILE A 77 15.11 2.79 0.30
N SER A 78 15.86 2.15 1.20
CA SER A 78 15.56 0.79 1.69
C SER A 78 14.17 0.71 2.29
N ASP A 79 13.80 1.65 3.17
CA ASP A 79 12.47 1.69 3.79
C ASP A 79 11.37 1.82 2.74
N ARG A 80 11.60 2.61 1.69
CA ARG A 80 10.64 2.77 0.58
C ARG A 80 10.51 1.51 -0.25
N LEU A 81 11.61 0.78 -0.47
CA LEU A 81 11.59 -0.48 -1.19
C LEU A 81 10.81 -1.55 -0.40
N LEU A 82 11.04 -1.64 0.91
CA LEU A 82 10.28 -2.54 1.79
C LEU A 82 8.79 -2.24 1.75
N GLN A 83 8.38 -0.96 1.85
CA GLN A 83 6.96 -0.58 1.73
C GLN A 83 6.34 -0.96 0.38
N LEU A 84 7.11 -0.85 -0.71
CA LEU A 84 6.63 -1.24 -2.04
C LEU A 84 6.53 -2.76 -2.16
N GLU A 85 7.46 -3.49 -1.58
CA GLU A 85 7.45 -4.95 -1.55
C GLU A 85 6.28 -5.47 -0.71
N GLU A 86 6.06 -4.91 0.48
CA GLU A 86 4.88 -5.20 1.31
C GLU A 86 3.59 -4.94 0.53
N LYS A 87 3.44 -3.76 -0.09
CA LYS A 87 2.25 -3.43 -0.90
C LYS A 87 2.07 -4.39 -2.08
N LYS A 88 3.16 -4.81 -2.74
CA LYS A 88 3.11 -5.77 -3.84
C LYS A 88 2.74 -7.18 -3.34
N ASN A 89 3.12 -7.51 -2.11
CA ASN A 89 2.89 -8.80 -1.48
C ASN A 89 1.53 -8.92 -0.77
N THR A 90 0.75 -7.84 -0.70
CA THR A 90 -0.66 -7.89 -0.29
C THR A 90 -1.57 -8.13 -1.51
N PRO A 91 -2.28 -9.27 -1.62
CA PRO A 91 -3.27 -9.51 -2.66
C PRO A 91 -4.46 -8.57 -2.44
N TYR A 92 -5.06 -8.05 -3.50
CA TYR A 92 -6.23 -7.19 -3.35
C TYR A 92 -7.14 -7.32 -4.57
N LEU A 93 -8.42 -7.60 -4.32
CA LEU A 93 -9.46 -7.61 -5.35
C LEU A 93 -10.36 -6.37 -5.20
N PHE A 94 -10.87 -5.87 -6.31
CA PHE A 94 -11.82 -4.76 -6.35
C PHE A 94 -13.19 -5.28 -6.81
N ILE A 95 -14.28 -4.84 -6.19
CA ILE A 95 -15.62 -5.12 -6.74
C ILE A 95 -15.84 -4.23 -7.98
N ASP A 96 -16.06 -4.87 -9.13
CA ASP A 96 -16.38 -4.22 -10.39
C ASP A 96 -17.90 -4.00 -10.48
N ILE A 97 -18.32 -2.82 -10.02
CA ILE A 97 -19.73 -2.40 -9.97
C ILE A 97 -20.37 -2.43 -11.36
N THR A 98 -19.59 -2.19 -12.41
CA THR A 98 -20.11 -2.11 -13.79
C THR A 98 -20.55 -3.47 -14.34
N LYS A 99 -20.03 -4.55 -13.78
CA LYS A 99 -20.34 -5.94 -14.17
C LYS A 99 -21.15 -6.69 -13.13
N SER A 100 -21.11 -6.24 -11.87
CA SER A 100 -21.86 -6.83 -10.78
C SER A 100 -23.35 -6.51 -10.95
N SER A 101 -24.21 -7.48 -10.66
CA SER A 101 -25.65 -7.39 -10.89
C SER A 101 -26.43 -8.19 -9.88
N VAL A 102 -27.69 -7.80 -9.69
CA VAL A 102 -28.69 -8.58 -8.96
C VAL A 102 -29.68 -9.07 -10.00
N GLU A 103 -29.75 -10.38 -10.22
CA GLU A 103 -30.63 -10.97 -11.23
C GLU A 103 -32.05 -11.12 -10.67
N THR A 104 -32.16 -11.66 -9.46
CA THR A 104 -33.42 -11.83 -8.74
C THR A 104 -33.25 -11.38 -7.30
N PHE A 105 -34.21 -10.63 -6.76
CA PHE A 105 -34.25 -10.30 -5.33
C PHE A 105 -35.69 -10.24 -4.84
N ASN A 106 -36.14 -11.29 -4.18
CA ASN A 106 -37.47 -11.36 -3.57
C ASN A 106 -37.45 -12.23 -2.30
N ASN A 107 -38.61 -12.35 -1.63
CA ASN A 107 -38.72 -13.08 -0.36
C ASN A 107 -38.40 -14.58 -0.45
N HIS A 108 -38.33 -15.18 -1.64
CA HIS A 108 -38.11 -16.62 -1.84
C HIS A 108 -36.87 -16.95 -2.67
N GLU A 109 -36.36 -16.00 -3.43
CA GLU A 109 -35.23 -16.20 -4.34
C GLU A 109 -34.36 -14.94 -4.36
N ILE A 110 -33.06 -15.15 -4.17
CA ILE A 110 -32.04 -14.12 -4.24
C ILE A 110 -30.89 -14.65 -5.09
N ASP A 111 -30.55 -13.90 -6.14
CA ASP A 111 -29.43 -14.16 -7.02
C ASP A 111 -28.62 -12.87 -7.21
N ILE A 112 -27.41 -12.88 -6.65
CA ILE A 112 -26.48 -11.75 -6.68
C ILE A 112 -25.16 -12.22 -7.29
N SER A 113 -24.75 -11.56 -8.36
CA SER A 113 -23.50 -11.77 -9.07
C SER A 113 -22.52 -10.64 -8.79
N ILE A 114 -21.39 -10.94 -8.15
CA ILE A 114 -20.35 -9.96 -7.83
C ILE A 114 -19.10 -10.26 -8.66
N TYR A 115 -18.61 -9.24 -9.38
CA TYR A 115 -17.37 -9.35 -10.14
C TYR A 115 -16.20 -8.79 -9.35
N LEU A 116 -15.18 -9.60 -9.13
CA LEU A 116 -13.94 -9.25 -8.44
C LEU A 116 -12.82 -9.06 -9.47
N LYS A 117 -12.27 -7.85 -9.55
CA LYS A 117 -11.17 -7.48 -10.44
C LYS A 117 -9.84 -7.48 -9.71
N ASN A 118 -8.87 -8.21 -10.24
CA ASN A 118 -7.49 -8.12 -9.79
C ASN A 118 -6.80 -6.92 -10.45
N THR A 119 -6.37 -5.95 -9.64
CA THR A 119 -5.57 -4.80 -10.10
C THR A 119 -4.10 -4.90 -9.69
N THR A 120 -3.70 -6.00 -9.05
CA THR A 120 -2.31 -6.30 -8.69
C THR A 120 -1.59 -6.93 -9.88
N ASP A 121 -0.26 -6.92 -9.84
CA ASP A 121 0.59 -7.50 -10.89
C ASP A 121 0.76 -9.02 -10.75
N ASN A 122 0.24 -9.63 -9.68
CA ASN A 122 0.43 -11.04 -9.34
C ASN A 122 -0.90 -11.81 -9.48
N VAL A 123 -0.81 -13.14 -9.64
CA VAL A 123 -1.99 -14.02 -9.70
C VAL A 123 -2.52 -14.27 -8.28
N ILE A 124 -3.75 -13.83 -8.02
CA ILE A 124 -4.42 -14.02 -6.73
C ILE A 124 -5.20 -15.33 -6.76
N SER A 125 -5.12 -16.12 -5.69
CA SER A 125 -5.98 -17.26 -5.44
C SER A 125 -7.01 -16.91 -4.37
N ILE A 126 -8.29 -17.15 -4.66
CA ILE A 126 -9.39 -17.04 -3.70
C ILE A 126 -9.44 -18.35 -2.91
N LEU A 127 -8.95 -18.32 -1.68
CA LEU A 127 -8.86 -19.49 -0.80
C LEU A 127 -10.21 -19.83 -0.16
N GLY A 128 -11.06 -18.82 0.05
CA GLY A 128 -12.40 -18.99 0.61
C GLY A 128 -13.27 -17.77 0.39
N VAL A 129 -14.58 -18.00 0.36
CA VAL A 129 -15.61 -16.98 0.26
C VAL A 129 -16.65 -17.30 1.33
N ASN A 130 -16.92 -16.34 2.22
CA ASN A 130 -18.00 -16.50 3.20
C ASN A 130 -19.34 -16.14 2.56
N ASP A 131 -20.43 -16.60 3.17
CA ASP A 131 -21.78 -16.21 2.77
C ASP A 131 -21.95 -14.69 2.86
N LEU A 132 -22.72 -14.13 1.91
CA LEU A 132 -22.95 -12.69 1.85
C LEU A 132 -23.91 -12.30 2.98
N LYS A 133 -23.41 -11.49 3.91
CA LYS A 133 -24.18 -11.02 5.05
C LYS A 133 -24.86 -9.70 4.68
N MET A 134 -26.17 -9.62 4.90
CA MET A 134 -27.00 -8.49 4.50
C MET A 134 -27.86 -7.98 5.66
N PHE A 135 -27.98 -6.66 5.76
CA PHE A 135 -28.77 -5.95 6.77
C PHE A 135 -29.80 -5.03 6.11
N PRO A 136 -31.09 -5.08 6.47
CA PRO A 136 -32.13 -4.24 5.87
C PRO A 136 -32.07 -2.77 6.27
N SER A 137 -31.41 -2.46 7.39
CA SER A 137 -31.12 -1.09 7.80
C SER A 137 -29.85 -1.03 8.65
N LEU A 138 -29.22 0.15 8.69
CA LEU A 138 -28.04 0.44 9.53
C LEU A 138 -28.26 0.18 11.04
N LEU A 139 -29.51 0.07 11.50
CA LEU A 139 -29.87 -0.02 12.92
C LEU A 139 -30.39 -1.39 13.34
N GLU A 140 -30.61 -2.31 12.40
CA GLU A 140 -31.12 -3.66 12.67
C GLU A 140 -30.01 -4.66 12.97
N LYS A 141 -30.25 -5.52 13.97
CA LYS A 141 -29.28 -6.49 14.45
C LYS A 141 -29.37 -7.86 13.78
N SER A 142 -30.50 -8.19 13.15
CA SER A 142 -30.69 -9.47 12.49
C SER A 142 -30.09 -9.43 11.09
N ALA A 143 -28.88 -9.96 10.95
CA ALA A 143 -28.28 -10.21 9.65
C ALA A 143 -28.99 -11.39 8.96
N PHE A 144 -29.24 -11.24 7.67
CA PHE A 144 -29.64 -12.33 6.78
C PHE A 144 -28.43 -12.74 5.93
N TYR A 145 -28.31 -14.03 5.61
CA TYR A 145 -27.16 -14.58 4.90
C TYR A 145 -27.60 -15.18 3.56
N VAL A 146 -26.96 -14.76 2.46
CA VAL A 146 -27.11 -15.38 1.14
C VAL A 146 -25.94 -16.35 0.92
N PRO A 147 -26.20 -17.65 0.74
CA PRO A 147 -25.14 -18.64 0.56
C PRO A 147 -24.23 -18.37 -0.64
N PHE A 148 -22.93 -18.59 -0.47
CA PHE A 148 -21.99 -18.59 -1.59
C PHE A 148 -22.19 -19.83 -2.50
N SER A 149 -22.38 -19.60 -3.80
CA SER A 149 -22.62 -20.66 -4.77
C SER A 149 -21.31 -21.27 -5.30
N THR A 150 -20.88 -22.36 -4.67
CA THR A 150 -19.61 -23.06 -4.98
C THR A 150 -19.59 -23.70 -6.37
N GLU A 151 -20.74 -24.02 -6.95
CA GLU A 151 -20.83 -24.73 -8.24
C GLU A 151 -20.39 -23.87 -9.44
N TRP A 152 -20.42 -22.55 -9.30
CA TRP A 152 -20.24 -21.61 -10.41
C TRP A 152 -18.78 -21.18 -10.62
N THR A 153 -17.87 -21.51 -9.70
CA THR A 153 -16.46 -21.06 -9.77
C THR A 153 -15.45 -22.23 -9.65
N LYS A 154 -15.26 -22.98 -10.74
CA LYS A 154 -14.27 -24.11 -10.78
C LYS A 154 -12.80 -23.70 -10.66
N HIS A 155 -12.49 -22.41 -10.83
CA HIS A 155 -11.13 -21.89 -10.74
C HIS A 155 -11.15 -20.65 -9.85
N TYR A 156 -10.32 -20.68 -8.82
CA TYR A 156 -10.23 -19.64 -7.79
C TYR A 156 -9.10 -18.64 -8.05
N SER A 157 -8.34 -18.82 -9.13
CA SER A 157 -7.27 -17.90 -9.50
C SER A 157 -7.77 -16.75 -10.38
N VAL A 158 -7.35 -15.52 -10.05
CA VAL A 158 -7.67 -14.29 -10.78
C VAL A 158 -6.37 -13.71 -11.31
N LEU A 159 -6.19 -13.72 -12.63
CA LEU A 159 -5.01 -13.16 -13.28
C LEU A 159 -4.97 -11.63 -13.16
N PRO A 160 -3.80 -10.99 -13.29
CA PRO A 160 -3.68 -9.53 -13.33
C PRO A 160 -4.63 -8.91 -14.37
N SER A 161 -5.31 -7.83 -13.98
CA SER A 161 -6.33 -7.12 -14.78
C SER A 161 -7.59 -7.93 -15.16
N GLN A 162 -7.70 -9.18 -14.72
CA GLN A 162 -8.88 -10.01 -14.97
C GLN A 162 -9.98 -9.72 -13.94
N SER A 163 -11.24 -9.79 -14.39
CA SER A 163 -12.41 -9.85 -13.50
C SER A 163 -12.89 -11.30 -13.39
N ARG A 164 -13.28 -11.71 -12.19
CA ARG A 164 -13.86 -13.03 -11.90
C ARG A 164 -15.21 -12.86 -11.23
N GLN A 165 -16.24 -13.51 -11.77
CA GLN A 165 -17.57 -13.53 -11.16
C GLN A 165 -17.61 -14.53 -10.01
N ILE A 166 -18.25 -14.13 -8.91
CA ILE A 166 -18.69 -14.99 -7.81
C ILE A 166 -20.19 -14.78 -7.60
N ASN A 167 -20.91 -15.84 -7.24
CA ASN A 167 -22.37 -15.81 -7.15
C ASN A 167 -22.84 -16.17 -5.75
N PHE A 168 -23.88 -15.47 -5.31
CA PHE A 168 -24.60 -15.73 -4.08
C PHE A 168 -26.03 -16.07 -4.44
N PHE A 169 -26.48 -17.25 -4.02
CA PHE A 169 -27.78 -17.78 -4.42
C PHE A 169 -28.49 -18.42 -3.23
N GLY A 170 -29.75 -18.05 -3.03
CA GLY A 170 -30.65 -18.69 -2.08
C GLY A 170 -32.04 -18.80 -2.69
N GLU A 171 -32.62 -20.00 -2.64
CA GLU A 171 -33.98 -20.27 -3.08
C GLU A 171 -34.72 -21.11 -2.03
N VAL A 172 -35.95 -20.70 -1.71
CA VAL A 172 -36.87 -21.43 -0.86
C VAL A 172 -38.20 -21.60 -1.58
N PRO A 173 -38.79 -22.81 -1.62
CA PRO A 173 -40.08 -23.03 -2.27
C PRO A 173 -41.16 -22.10 -1.70
N LYS A 174 -42.06 -21.59 -2.56
CA LYS A 174 -43.19 -20.72 -2.16
C LYS A 174 -44.15 -21.32 -1.12
N LYS A 175 -44.00 -22.60 -0.80
CA LYS A 175 -44.82 -23.32 0.19
C LYS A 175 -44.24 -23.24 1.60
N ASP A 176 -42.94 -22.93 1.70
CA ASP A 176 -42.21 -22.86 2.95
C ASP A 176 -42.11 -21.40 3.42
N GLU A 177 -41.55 -21.18 4.61
CA GLU A 177 -41.34 -19.83 5.12
C GLU A 177 -40.35 -19.05 4.24
N PRO A 178 -40.62 -17.77 3.93
CA PRO A 178 -39.75 -16.97 3.06
C PRO A 178 -38.36 -16.78 3.68
N LEU A 179 -37.35 -16.58 2.83
CA LEU A 179 -35.98 -16.23 3.23
C LEU A 179 -35.94 -15.01 4.15
N ASN A 180 -36.76 -14.01 3.84
CA ASN A 180 -36.97 -12.81 4.65
C ASN A 180 -38.28 -12.10 4.23
N ASN A 181 -38.75 -11.17 5.05
CA ASN A 181 -39.87 -10.29 4.71
C ASN A 181 -39.34 -8.91 4.27
N PHE A 182 -38.92 -8.81 2.99
CA PHE A 182 -38.33 -7.57 2.47
C PHE A 182 -39.36 -6.46 2.23
N GLU A 183 -40.65 -6.80 2.10
CA GLU A 183 -41.73 -5.84 1.82
C GLU A 183 -41.84 -4.75 2.91
N GLU A 184 -41.54 -5.07 4.16
CA GLU A 184 -41.59 -4.12 5.29
C GLU A 184 -40.44 -3.11 5.30
N HIS A 185 -39.38 -3.37 4.53
CA HIS A 185 -38.14 -2.60 4.56
C HIS A 185 -37.98 -1.66 3.36
N TYR A 186 -38.96 -1.62 2.45
CA TYR A 186 -38.94 -0.69 1.31
C TYR A 186 -39.15 0.75 1.76
N ILE A 187 -38.21 1.61 1.39
CA ILE A 187 -38.29 3.04 1.64
C ILE A 187 -39.26 3.64 0.62
N ASN A 188 -40.35 4.24 1.12
CA ASN A 188 -41.42 4.83 0.31
C ASN A 188 -41.97 3.89 -0.78
N ASP A 189 -41.95 2.58 -0.53
CA ASP A 189 -42.37 1.56 -1.49
C ASP A 189 -41.60 1.55 -2.83
N THR A 190 -40.40 2.14 -2.87
CA THR A 190 -39.67 2.36 -4.13
C THR A 190 -38.36 1.59 -4.20
N PHE A 191 -37.54 1.66 -3.16
CA PHE A 191 -36.25 0.97 -3.09
C PHE A 191 -35.99 0.40 -1.70
N LEU A 192 -35.27 -0.71 -1.66
CA LEU A 192 -34.73 -1.34 -0.48
C LEU A 192 -33.22 -1.06 -0.46
N GLN A 193 -32.71 -0.53 0.65
CA GLN A 193 -31.28 -0.33 0.84
C GLN A 193 -30.76 -1.40 1.79
N MET A 194 -29.85 -2.26 1.31
CA MET A 194 -29.22 -3.30 2.13
C MET A 194 -27.76 -2.94 2.40
N THR A 195 -27.33 -2.96 3.66
CA THR A 195 -25.90 -2.98 3.99
C THR A 195 -25.38 -4.39 3.83
N CYS A 196 -24.30 -4.58 3.08
CA CYS A 196 -23.74 -5.87 2.76
C CYS A 196 -22.30 -5.97 3.26
N GLU A 197 -21.96 -7.11 3.84
CA GLU A 197 -20.61 -7.46 4.29
C GLU A 197 -20.19 -8.75 3.58
N LEU A 198 -19.10 -8.69 2.83
CA LEU A 198 -18.51 -9.83 2.11
C LEU A 198 -17.08 -10.05 2.58
N THR A 199 -16.78 -11.27 3.03
CA THR A 199 -15.44 -11.65 3.48
C THR A 199 -14.84 -12.68 2.53
N LEU A 200 -13.65 -12.38 2.02
CA LEU A 200 -12.85 -13.25 1.17
C LEU A 200 -11.55 -13.63 1.88
N ARG A 201 -11.15 -14.89 1.75
CA ARG A 201 -9.79 -15.33 2.05
C ARG A 201 -8.99 -15.42 0.76
N LEU A 202 -7.84 -14.74 0.72
CA LEU A 202 -7.00 -14.55 -0.46
C LEU A 202 -5.57 -14.97 -0.17
N GLY A 203 -4.86 -15.40 -1.19
CA GLY A 203 -3.41 -15.60 -1.17
C GLY A 203 -2.83 -15.40 -2.56
N TYR A 204 -1.53 -15.19 -2.68
CA TYR A 204 -0.88 -15.27 -3.99
C TYR A 204 -0.58 -16.72 -4.33
N VAL A 205 -0.71 -17.11 -5.60
CA VAL A 205 -0.45 -18.50 -6.05
C VAL A 205 0.96 -18.99 -5.68
N ASN A 206 1.93 -18.07 -5.57
CA ASN A 206 3.33 -18.38 -5.28
C ASN A 206 3.73 -18.06 -3.83
N SER A 207 2.78 -17.81 -2.92
CA SER A 207 3.04 -17.49 -1.51
C SER A 207 2.18 -18.37 -0.60
N SER A 208 2.70 -18.69 0.58
CA SER A 208 1.93 -19.32 1.66
C SER A 208 1.18 -18.30 2.53
N ASP A 209 1.41 -17.00 2.32
CA ASP A 209 0.72 -15.96 3.08
C ASP A 209 -0.76 -15.91 2.72
N GLU A 210 -1.61 -15.95 3.74
CA GLU A 210 -3.06 -15.78 3.61
C GLU A 210 -3.51 -14.41 4.14
N PHE A 211 -4.55 -13.88 3.53
CA PHE A 211 -5.12 -12.59 3.83
C PHE A 211 -6.63 -12.70 3.88
N GLU A 212 -7.25 -11.93 4.76
CA GLU A 212 -8.69 -11.75 4.82
C GLU A 212 -9.04 -10.35 4.33
N GLN A 213 -9.82 -10.28 3.24
CA GLN A 213 -10.32 -9.04 2.68
C GLN A 213 -11.83 -8.94 2.96
N ILE A 214 -12.22 -7.88 3.65
CA ILE A 214 -13.61 -7.61 4.03
C ILE A 214 -14.08 -6.43 3.19
N TYR A 215 -15.25 -6.57 2.57
CA TYR A 215 -15.95 -5.52 1.84
C TYR A 215 -17.21 -5.15 2.58
N GLU A 216 -17.44 -3.85 2.69
CA GLU A 216 -18.68 -3.27 3.19
C GLU A 216 -19.25 -2.39 2.08
N PHE A 217 -20.50 -2.62 1.69
CA PHE A 217 -21.13 -1.86 0.62
C PHE A 217 -22.64 -1.76 0.80
N PHE A 218 -23.25 -0.76 0.16
CA PHE A 218 -24.71 -0.67 0.05
C PHE A 218 -25.19 -1.28 -1.25
N LEU A 219 -26.29 -2.02 -1.17
CA LEU A 219 -27.02 -2.52 -2.32
C LEU A 219 -28.39 -1.86 -2.36
N MET A 220 -28.61 -1.03 -3.37
CA MET A 220 -29.85 -0.33 -3.63
C MET A 220 -30.70 -1.16 -4.59
N ILE A 221 -31.79 -1.73 -4.10
CA ILE A 221 -32.62 -2.70 -4.82
C ILE A 221 -33.98 -2.06 -5.11
N PRO A 222 -34.36 -1.86 -6.38
CA PRO A 222 -35.70 -1.36 -6.70
C PRO A 222 -36.76 -2.44 -6.42
N LYS A 223 -37.97 -2.01 -6.04
CA LYS A 223 -39.10 -2.94 -5.76
C LYS A 223 -39.45 -3.84 -6.94
N HIS A 224 -39.27 -3.33 -8.15
CA HIS A 224 -39.39 -4.08 -9.38
C HIS A 224 -38.08 -4.00 -10.15
N ILE A 225 -37.37 -5.13 -10.24
CA ILE A 225 -36.19 -5.26 -11.08
C ILE A 225 -36.67 -5.52 -12.51
N ASP A 226 -36.33 -4.62 -13.44
CA ASP A 226 -36.61 -4.75 -14.86
C ASP A 226 -35.40 -4.33 -15.73
N LYS A 227 -35.55 -4.31 -17.05
CA LYS A 227 -34.45 -3.96 -17.97
C LYS A 227 -33.92 -2.53 -17.81
N HIS A 228 -34.67 -1.63 -17.18
CA HIS A 228 -34.34 -0.21 -17.02
C HIS A 228 -34.07 0.18 -15.55
N THR A 229 -34.50 -0.67 -14.61
CA THR A 229 -34.44 -0.45 -13.17
C THR A 229 -33.69 -1.63 -12.55
N VAL A 230 -32.39 -1.45 -12.36
CA VAL A 230 -31.48 -2.49 -11.85
C VAL A 230 -31.01 -2.13 -10.46
N ALA A 231 -30.59 -3.13 -9.69
CA ALA A 231 -29.94 -2.86 -8.42
C ALA A 231 -28.57 -2.19 -8.63
N HIS A 232 -28.19 -1.31 -7.72
CA HIS A 232 -26.94 -0.57 -7.76
C HIS A 232 -26.10 -0.83 -6.51
N PHE A 233 -24.80 -1.02 -6.69
CA PHE A 233 -23.83 -1.12 -5.60
C PHE A 233 -23.25 0.27 -5.32
N GLU A 234 -23.26 0.70 -4.07
CA GLU A 234 -22.78 2.01 -3.64
C GLU A 234 -21.85 1.90 -2.42
N SER A 235 -21.05 2.94 -2.20
CA SER A 235 -20.18 3.10 -1.03
C SER A 235 -19.36 1.86 -0.68
N ILE A 236 -18.69 1.27 -1.68
CA ILE A 236 -17.84 0.10 -1.46
C ILE A 236 -16.58 0.51 -0.71
N GLU A 237 -16.54 0.15 0.55
CA GLU A 237 -15.35 0.20 1.39
C GLU A 237 -14.76 -1.20 1.51
N SER A 238 -13.45 -1.27 1.69
CA SER A 238 -12.80 -2.56 1.91
C SER A 238 -11.60 -2.42 2.82
N SER A 239 -11.39 -3.41 3.66
CA SER A 239 -10.16 -3.58 4.44
C SER A 239 -9.52 -4.91 4.09
N ILE A 240 -8.20 -5.00 4.30
CA ILE A 240 -7.48 -6.25 4.17
C ILE A 240 -6.51 -6.41 5.32
N ILE A 241 -6.49 -7.60 5.88
CA ILE A 241 -5.65 -7.99 7.02
C ILE A 241 -4.90 -9.27 6.66
N LYS A 242 -3.61 -9.31 7.00
CA LYS A 242 -2.83 -10.53 6.89
C LYS A 242 -3.26 -11.48 8.00
N ILE A 243 -3.55 -12.73 7.65
CA ILE A 243 -3.84 -13.77 8.63
C ILE A 243 -2.48 -14.26 9.13
N ASP A 244 -2.01 -13.68 10.23
CA ASP A 244 -0.86 -14.25 10.92
C ASP A 244 -1.30 -15.60 11.48
N THR A 245 -0.76 -16.68 10.93
CA THR A 245 -0.95 -18.01 11.50
C THR A 245 -0.37 -17.94 12.91
N ILE A 246 -1.23 -17.89 13.92
CA ILE A 246 -0.81 -18.06 15.31
C ILE A 246 -0.12 -19.42 15.33
N GLU A 247 1.21 -19.42 15.39
CA GLU A 247 1.96 -20.59 15.85
C GLU A 247 1.39 -20.89 17.24
N ASN A 248 0.57 -21.93 17.32
CA ASN A 248 0.16 -22.51 18.58
C ASN A 248 1.44 -22.88 19.34
N VAL A 249 1.79 -22.06 20.33
CA VAL A 249 2.76 -22.40 21.39
C VAL A 249 2.11 -23.39 22.35
#